data_AF-A0A924TJN0-F1
#
_entry.id   AF-A0A924TJN0-F1
#
_cell.length_a   1.000
_cell.length_b   1.000
_cell.length_c   1.000
_cell.angle_alpha   90.00
_cell.angle_beta   90.00
_cell.angle_gamma   90.00
#
_symmetry.space_group_name_H-M   'P 1'
#
loop_
_entity.id
_entity.type
_entity.pdbx_description
1 polymer ?
#
loop_
_entity_poly.entity_id
_entity_poly.type
_entity_poly.pdbx_seq_one_letter_code
_entity_poly.pdbx_strand_id
1 'polypeptide(L)'
;MADLMTALAAAGGLVLAGVIAHGAWTARKAGPKQSEPLPARVDPTEQQEPVMDAASISAGELPEFPAPRRNTPRLDALIDAMATLKLESPVSGAFVLAHLPTSRRAGGKPFAIEGLSTVNGEWEAPAANAQYSELQAGVQLANRTGALNEIEYSEFVQKIQGFAES
;
A
#
# COMPACT_ATOMS: atom_id res chain seq x y z
N MET A 1 2.57 45.91 -25.39
CA MET A 1 1.62 44.88 -24.90
C MET A 1 1.96 43.48 -25.44
N ALA A 2 2.18 43.29 -26.74
CA ALA A 2 2.55 42.00 -27.31
C ALA A 2 3.81 41.37 -26.68
N ASP A 3 4.85 42.17 -26.41
CA ASP A 3 6.15 41.70 -25.92
C ASP A 3 6.09 41.06 -24.52
N LEU A 4 5.29 41.63 -23.62
CA LEU A 4 5.07 41.08 -22.28
C LEU A 4 4.26 39.78 -22.32
N MET A 5 3.25 39.70 -23.20
CA MET A 5 2.46 38.48 -23.40
C MET A 5 3.32 37.35 -23.96
N THR A 6 4.20 37.64 -24.93
CA THR A 6 5.12 36.64 -25.49
C THR A 6 6.15 36.19 -24.48
N ALA A 7 6.74 37.10 -23.70
CA ALA A 7 7.68 36.74 -22.63
C ALA A 7 7.01 35.89 -21.54
N LEU A 8 5.80 36.23 -21.13
CA LEU A 8 5.05 35.48 -20.12
C LEU A 8 4.63 34.09 -20.63
N ALA A 9 4.20 34.00 -21.90
CA ALA A 9 3.89 32.72 -22.53
C ALA A 9 5.14 31.82 -22.64
N ALA A 10 6.30 32.38 -23.00
CA ALA A 10 7.56 31.64 -23.06
C ALA A 10 7.99 31.15 -21.66
N ALA A 11 7.91 32.01 -20.65
CA ALA A 11 8.20 31.64 -19.27
C ALA A 11 7.26 30.54 -18.75
N GLY A 12 5.96 30.67 -19.00
CA GLY A 12 4.97 29.65 -18.66
C GLY A 12 5.23 28.32 -19.37
N GLY A 13 5.59 28.35 -20.65
CA GLY A 13 5.97 27.17 -21.42
C GLY A 13 7.20 26.46 -20.86
N LEU A 14 8.23 27.21 -20.44
CA LEU A 14 9.42 26.66 -19.81
C LEU A 14 9.10 25.98 -18.47
N VAL A 15 8.27 26.60 -17.63
CA VAL A 15 7.83 26.01 -16.36
C VAL A 15 7.05 24.72 -16.62
N LEU A 16 6.09 24.74 -17.55
CA LEU A 16 5.28 23.57 -17.88
C LEU A 16 6.14 22.41 -18.40
N ALA A 17 7.11 22.72 -19.28
CA ALA A 17 8.07 21.73 -19.77
C ALA A 17 8.91 21.13 -18.63
N GLY A 18 9.35 21.95 -17.68
CA GLY A 18 10.08 21.49 -16.49
C GLY A 18 9.25 20.54 -15.62
N VAL A 19 7.98 20.87 -15.36
CA VAL A 19 7.07 20.02 -14.58
C VAL A 19 6.81 18.68 -15.27
N ILE A 20 6.54 18.70 -16.59
CA ILE A 20 6.31 17.47 -17.37
C ILE A 20 7.57 16.59 -17.38
N ALA A 21 8.75 17.17 -17.59
CA ALA A 21 10.01 16.44 -17.58
C ALA A 21 10.29 15.80 -16.21
N HIS A 22 10.07 16.54 -15.13
CA HIS A 22 10.22 16.04 -13.77
C HIS A 22 9.22 14.91 -13.48
N GLY A 23 7.95 15.08 -13.83
CA GLY A 23 6.92 14.06 -13.66
C GLY A 23 7.20 12.77 -14.45
N ALA A 24 7.70 12.90 -15.69
CA ALA A 24 8.11 11.74 -16.48
C ALA A 24 9.32 11.02 -15.88
N TRP A 25 10.24 11.75 -15.27
CA TRP A 25 11.42 11.19 -14.60
C TRP A 25 11.06 10.45 -13.31
N THR A 26 10.18 11.02 -12.48
CA THR A 26 9.71 10.37 -11.26
C THR A 26 8.89 9.12 -11.57
N ALA A 27 8.01 9.18 -12.57
CA ALA A 27 7.22 8.03 -13.02
C ALA A 27 8.09 6.87 -13.54
N ARG A 28 9.20 7.17 -14.23
CA ARG A 28 10.15 6.15 -14.69
C ARG A 28 10.94 5.51 -13.55
N LYS A 29 11.30 6.28 -12.52
CA LYS A 29 11.98 5.76 -11.33
C LYS A 29 11.07 4.88 -10.48
N ALA A 30 9.77 5.20 -10.44
CA ALA A 30 8.74 4.41 -9.74
C ALA A 30 8.27 3.18 -10.53
N GLY A 31 9.08 2.66 -11.47
CA GLY A 31 8.70 1.63 -12.43
C GLY A 31 7.98 0.43 -11.79
N PRO A 32 6.74 0.10 -12.23
CA PRO A 32 5.99 -1.02 -11.70
C PRO A 32 6.74 -2.32 -11.99
N LYS A 33 7.01 -3.11 -10.95
CA LYS A 33 7.43 -4.51 -11.10
C LYS A 33 6.27 -5.25 -11.77
N GLN A 34 6.32 -5.33 -13.10
CA GLN A 34 5.49 -6.23 -13.90
C GLN A 34 5.67 -7.63 -13.33
N SER A 35 4.57 -8.22 -12.86
CA SER A 35 4.50 -9.63 -12.52
C SER A 35 4.92 -10.44 -13.74
N GLU A 36 5.99 -11.23 -13.62
CA GLU A 36 6.35 -12.23 -14.62
C GLU A 36 5.11 -13.10 -14.91
N PRO A 37 4.78 -13.34 -16.19
CA PRO A 37 3.69 -14.26 -16.52
C PRO A 37 4.11 -15.65 -16.05
N LEU A 38 3.42 -16.15 -15.04
CA LEU A 38 3.58 -17.52 -14.56
C LEU A 38 3.29 -18.46 -15.74
N PRO A 39 4.20 -19.38 -16.12
CA PRO A 39 3.95 -20.29 -17.23
C PRO A 39 2.71 -21.14 -16.92
N ALA A 40 1.85 -21.28 -17.93
CA ALA A 40 0.57 -21.98 -17.86
C ALA A 40 0.75 -23.35 -17.19
N ARG A 41 0.15 -23.49 -16.00
CA ARG A 41 0.03 -24.77 -15.33
C ARG A 41 -0.92 -25.63 -16.16
N VAL A 42 -0.38 -26.68 -16.77
CA VAL A 42 -1.17 -27.74 -17.39
C VAL A 42 -1.96 -28.42 -16.27
N ASP A 43 -3.28 -28.46 -16.41
CA ASP A 43 -4.18 -29.23 -15.54
C ASP A 43 -4.06 -30.73 -15.86
N PRO A 44 -3.76 -31.60 -14.89
CA PRO A 44 -4.24 -32.97 -14.90
C PRO A 44 -5.48 -33.02 -14.01
N THR A 45 -6.60 -33.27 -14.66
CA THR A 45 -7.84 -33.75 -14.08
C THR A 45 -7.53 -34.97 -13.21
N GLU A 46 -7.79 -34.91 -11.91
CA GLU A 46 -8.21 -36.05 -11.10
C GLU A 46 -8.60 -35.57 -9.70
N GLN A 47 -9.91 -35.47 -9.49
CA GLN A 47 -10.51 -35.39 -8.16
C GLN A 47 -10.26 -36.74 -7.49
N GLN A 48 -9.43 -36.77 -6.46
CA GLN A 48 -9.28 -37.93 -5.59
C GLN A 48 -9.69 -37.50 -4.17
N GLU A 49 -10.87 -37.94 -3.75
CA GLU A 49 -11.35 -37.78 -2.37
C GLU A 49 -10.44 -38.57 -1.42
N PRO A 50 -10.02 -37.98 -0.27
CA PRO A 50 -9.15 -38.69 0.67
C PRO A 50 -10.00 -39.63 1.53
N VAL A 51 -9.87 -40.94 1.29
CA VAL A 51 -10.22 -41.96 2.28
C VAL A 51 -9.10 -42.01 3.32
N MET A 52 -9.47 -41.79 4.58
CA MET A 52 -8.55 -41.79 5.71
C MET A 52 -8.22 -43.23 6.09
N ASP A 53 -7.07 -43.74 5.64
CA ASP A 53 -6.51 -45.00 6.14
C ASP A 53 -5.30 -44.73 7.04
N ALA A 54 -5.36 -45.28 8.24
CA ALA A 54 -4.41 -45.03 9.32
C ALA A 54 -3.18 -45.91 9.13
N ALA A 55 -2.22 -45.44 8.33
CA ALA A 55 -0.91 -46.05 8.22
C ALA A 55 0.19 -45.04 8.59
N SER A 56 0.99 -45.45 9.58
CA SER A 56 2.17 -44.80 10.16
C SER A 56 3.01 -43.96 9.20
N ILE A 57 3.14 -42.66 9.51
CA ILE A 57 4.02 -41.72 8.83
C ILE A 57 5.46 -41.96 9.29
N SER A 58 6.28 -42.55 8.43
CA SER A 58 7.73 -42.46 8.53
C SER A 58 8.16 -41.03 8.25
N ALA A 59 9.04 -40.48 9.10
CA ALA A 59 9.59 -39.13 8.99
C ALA A 59 10.50 -39.00 7.75
N GLY A 60 9.88 -38.84 6.58
CA GLY A 60 10.54 -38.39 5.36
C GLY A 60 10.43 -36.88 5.25
N GLU A 61 11.59 -36.23 5.06
CA GLU A 61 11.80 -34.81 4.77
C GLU A 61 10.59 -34.14 4.12
N LEU A 62 9.87 -33.31 4.88
CA LEU A 62 8.82 -32.47 4.32
C LEU A 62 9.50 -31.47 3.38
N PRO A 63 9.07 -31.33 2.11
CA PRO A 63 9.58 -30.27 1.26
C PRO A 63 9.32 -28.92 1.96
N GLU A 64 10.38 -28.16 2.21
CA GLU A 64 10.28 -26.78 2.70
C GLU A 64 9.53 -25.96 1.65
N PHE A 65 8.21 -25.87 1.78
CA PHE A 65 7.43 -24.91 1.03
C PHE A 65 7.92 -23.52 1.44
N PRO A 66 8.37 -22.67 0.50
CA PRO A 66 8.73 -21.31 0.84
C PRO A 66 7.52 -20.66 1.50
N ALA A 67 7.71 -20.21 2.74
CA ALA A 67 6.65 -19.57 3.50
C ALA A 67 6.00 -18.49 2.62
N PRO A 68 4.66 -18.43 2.53
CA PRO A 68 3.98 -17.48 1.66
C PRO A 68 4.51 -16.09 2.02
N ARG A 69 5.14 -15.42 1.04
CA ARG A 69 5.62 -14.06 1.21
C ARG A 69 4.42 -13.24 1.65
N ARG A 70 4.45 -12.78 2.90
CA ARG A 70 3.39 -11.97 3.48
C ARG A 70 3.49 -10.63 2.75
N ASN A 71 2.80 -10.52 1.61
CA ASN A 71 2.63 -9.25 0.93
C ASN A 71 1.86 -8.37 1.90
N THR A 72 2.58 -7.52 2.62
CA THR A 72 1.97 -6.41 3.33
C THR A 72 1.31 -5.59 2.24
N PRO A 73 -0.03 -5.52 2.18
CA PRO A 73 -0.70 -4.75 1.15
C PRO A 73 -0.22 -3.31 1.29
N ARG A 74 0.46 -2.81 0.25
CA ARG A 74 0.74 -1.39 0.13
C ARG A 74 -0.54 -0.68 -0.26
N LEU A 75 -0.66 0.56 0.15
CA LEU A 75 -1.80 1.39 -0.24
C LEU A 75 -1.71 1.71 -1.73
N ASP A 76 -2.85 1.62 -2.40
CA ASP A 76 -3.01 1.93 -3.82
C ASP A 76 -4.14 2.95 -3.98
N ALA A 77 -3.76 4.16 -4.38
CA ALA A 77 -4.67 5.29 -4.55
C ALA A 77 -5.79 5.05 -5.59
N LEU A 78 -5.69 4.02 -6.45
CA LEU A 78 -6.74 3.66 -7.40
C LEU A 78 -7.84 2.78 -6.79
N ILE A 79 -7.53 2.05 -5.71
CA ILE A 79 -8.46 1.05 -5.13
C ILE A 79 -8.71 1.24 -3.63
N ASP A 80 -8.02 2.19 -3.00
CA ASP A 80 -8.17 2.53 -1.60
C ASP A 80 -8.74 3.94 -1.43
N ALA A 81 -9.62 4.12 -0.46
CA ALA A 81 -9.98 5.44 0.05
C ALA A 81 -8.85 5.92 0.96
N MET A 82 -8.20 7.02 0.58
CA MET A 82 -7.01 7.54 1.25
C MET A 82 -7.34 8.68 2.22
N ALA A 83 -6.71 8.66 3.39
CA ALA A 83 -6.70 9.72 4.38
C ALA A 83 -5.25 10.12 4.68
N THR A 84 -4.88 11.35 4.34
CA THR A 84 -3.53 11.89 4.63
C THR A 84 -3.52 12.56 6.00
N LEU A 85 -2.50 12.26 6.81
CA LEU A 85 -2.26 12.89 8.11
C LEU A 85 -0.96 13.68 8.04
N LYS A 86 -1.07 15.01 8.13
CA LYS A 86 0.09 15.91 8.18
C LYS A 86 0.65 15.94 9.58
N LEU A 87 1.97 15.83 9.69
CA LEU A 87 2.69 15.92 10.95
C LEU A 87 3.28 17.32 11.09
N GLU A 88 3.31 17.85 12.33
CA GLU A 88 3.93 19.15 12.62
C GLU A 88 5.46 19.07 12.57
N SER A 89 6.01 17.92 12.93
CA SER A 89 7.44 17.61 12.87
C SER A 89 7.64 16.12 12.60
N PRO A 90 8.82 15.69 12.11
CA PRO A 90 9.06 14.27 11.88
C PRO A 90 8.84 13.40 13.12
N VAL A 91 8.06 12.34 12.98
CA VAL A 91 7.73 11.41 14.07
C VAL A 91 8.49 10.10 13.90
N SER A 92 8.97 9.53 15.02
CA SER A 92 9.65 8.24 15.01
C SER A 92 8.70 7.09 14.65
N GLY A 93 9.16 6.13 13.85
CA GLY A 93 8.35 4.98 13.49
C GLY A 93 8.03 4.06 14.67
N ALA A 94 8.86 4.03 15.71
CA ALA A 94 8.54 3.33 16.96
C ALA A 94 7.31 3.94 17.66
N PHE A 95 7.19 5.28 17.66
CA PHE A 95 6.00 5.96 18.19
C PHE A 95 4.76 5.65 17.37
N VAL A 96 4.85 5.67 16.03
CA VAL A 96 3.75 5.31 15.13
C VAL A 96 3.29 3.87 15.40
N LEU A 97 4.23 2.92 15.50
CA LEU A 97 3.94 1.52 15.78
C LEU A 97 3.23 1.30 17.11
N ALA A 98 3.58 2.08 18.15
CA ALA A 98 2.97 1.97 19.47
C ALA A 98 1.48 2.40 19.48
N HIS A 99 1.09 3.29 18.57
CA HIS A 99 -0.27 3.84 18.50
C HIS A 99 -1.13 3.23 17.39
N LEU A 100 -0.57 2.32 16.58
CA LEU A 100 -1.35 1.67 15.53
C LEU A 100 -2.65 1.05 16.08
N PRO A 101 -3.77 1.17 15.35
CA PRO A 101 -5.01 0.53 15.75
C PRO A 101 -4.82 -0.98 15.99
N THR A 102 -5.47 -1.50 17.03
CA THR A 102 -5.39 -2.91 17.43
C THR A 102 -5.82 -3.89 16.33
N SER A 103 -6.64 -3.44 15.38
CA SER A 103 -7.08 -4.19 14.20
C SER A 103 -6.87 -3.38 12.92
N ARG A 104 -6.25 -4.01 11.91
CA ARG A 104 -6.03 -3.47 10.56
C ARG A 104 -7.18 -3.77 9.59
N ARG A 105 -8.40 -3.72 10.11
CA ARG A 105 -9.64 -3.93 9.36
C ARG A 105 -10.68 -2.91 9.77
N ALA A 106 -11.51 -2.50 8.82
CA ALA A 106 -12.77 -1.79 9.06
C ALA A 106 -13.89 -2.71 8.55
N GLY A 107 -14.56 -3.38 9.47
CA GLY A 107 -15.40 -4.54 9.17
C GLY A 107 -14.70 -5.58 8.28
N GLY A 108 -15.24 -5.78 7.08
CA GLY A 108 -14.71 -6.72 6.08
C GLY A 108 -13.56 -6.18 5.25
N LYS A 109 -13.23 -4.88 5.32
CA LYS A 109 -12.20 -4.24 4.48
C LYS A 109 -10.85 -4.19 5.18
N PRO A 110 -9.75 -4.60 4.53
CA PRO A 110 -8.42 -4.31 5.03
C PRO A 110 -8.15 -2.81 4.95
N PHE A 111 -7.42 -2.28 5.93
CA PHE A 111 -6.83 -0.95 5.83
C PHE A 111 -5.39 -0.99 6.36
N ALA A 112 -4.56 -0.05 5.91
CA ALA A 112 -3.18 0.09 6.34
C ALA A 112 -2.85 1.55 6.64
N ILE A 113 -1.77 1.75 7.40
CA ILE A 113 -1.16 3.05 7.65
C ILE A 113 0.29 2.93 7.17
N GLU A 114 0.72 3.90 6.37
CA GLU A 114 2.08 4.05 5.85
C GLU A 114 2.64 5.40 6.27
N GLY A 115 3.96 5.50 6.35
CA GLY A 115 4.67 6.74 6.62
C GLY A 115 5.61 7.10 5.46
N LEU A 116 5.72 8.40 5.18
CA LEU A 116 6.65 8.94 4.20
C LEU A 116 8.02 9.10 4.86
N SER A 117 8.96 8.22 4.52
CA SER A 117 10.28 8.20 5.16
C SER A 117 11.07 9.46 4.85
N THR A 118 11.64 10.08 5.89
CA THR A 118 12.46 11.29 5.74
C THR A 118 13.80 11.02 5.04
N VAL A 119 14.21 9.76 4.95
CA VAL A 119 15.52 9.35 4.41
C VAL A 119 15.47 9.17 2.90
N ASN A 120 14.47 8.44 2.41
CA ASN A 120 14.37 8.08 0.99
C ASN A 120 13.18 8.74 0.28
N GLY A 121 12.25 9.37 1.01
CA GLY A 121 11.05 9.99 0.45
C GLY A 121 10.03 8.98 -0.08
N GLU A 122 10.07 7.74 0.38
CA GLU A 122 9.17 6.66 -0.05
C GLU A 122 8.11 6.37 1.02
N TRP A 123 6.92 6.00 0.57
CA TRP A 123 5.85 5.50 1.44
C TRP A 123 6.13 4.05 1.83
N GLU A 124 6.23 3.78 3.13
CA GLU A 124 6.52 2.45 3.66
C GLU A 124 5.67 2.14 4.90
N ALA A 125 5.55 0.85 5.23
CA ALA A 125 4.95 0.44 6.47
C ALA A 125 5.81 0.93 7.66
N PRO A 126 5.20 1.43 8.75
CA PRO A 126 5.94 1.95 9.89
C PRO A 126 6.99 0.96 10.43
N ALA A 127 8.25 1.39 10.49
CA ALA A 127 9.38 0.64 10.98
C ALA A 127 10.00 1.33 12.21
N ALA A 128 10.39 0.55 13.22
CA ALA A 128 10.85 1.11 14.49
C ALA A 128 12.09 2.03 14.38
N ASN A 129 12.94 1.79 13.36
CA ASN A 129 14.18 2.50 13.10
C ASN A 129 14.05 3.61 12.03
N ALA A 130 12.84 3.98 11.63
CA ALA A 130 12.57 5.00 10.64
C ALA A 130 12.02 6.30 11.27
N GLN A 131 12.01 7.37 10.49
CA GLN A 131 11.33 8.63 10.82
C GLN A 131 10.45 9.04 9.65
N TYR A 132 9.28 9.61 9.96
CA TYR A 132 8.26 9.92 8.98
C TYR A 132 7.90 11.40 9.01
N SER A 133 7.83 12.05 7.84
CA SER A 133 7.39 13.45 7.71
C SER A 133 5.89 13.59 7.47
N GLU A 134 5.25 12.56 6.93
CA GLU A 134 3.81 12.48 6.71
C GLU A 134 3.35 11.05 6.96
N LEU A 135 2.08 10.87 7.30
CA LEU A 135 1.42 9.57 7.38
C LEU A 135 0.25 9.54 6.41
N GLN A 136 -0.07 8.36 5.91
CA GLN A 136 -1.30 8.13 5.16
C GLN A 136 -1.95 6.84 5.63
N ALA A 137 -3.26 6.83 5.68
CA ALA A 137 -4.06 5.65 5.91
C ALA A 137 -4.93 5.38 4.70
N GLY A 138 -5.20 4.11 4.40
CA GLY A 138 -6.12 3.78 3.33
C GLY A 138 -6.89 2.50 3.57
N VAL A 139 -8.16 2.50 3.18
CA VAL A 139 -9.09 1.36 3.29
C VAL A 139 -9.57 0.94 1.91
N GLN A 140 -9.60 -0.37 1.66
CA GLN A 140 -9.96 -0.90 0.35
C GLN A 140 -11.42 -0.57 -0.04
N LEU A 141 -11.59 0.05 -1.20
CA LEU A 141 -12.89 0.45 -1.74
C LEU A 141 -13.79 -0.74 -2.09
N ALA A 142 -13.21 -1.88 -2.50
CA ALA A 142 -13.95 -3.08 -2.82
C ALA A 142 -13.10 -4.34 -2.67
N ASN A 143 -13.74 -5.45 -2.30
CA ASN A 143 -13.15 -6.78 -2.28
C ASN A 143 -14.18 -7.81 -2.73
N ARG A 144 -13.86 -9.11 -2.62
CA ARG A 144 -14.79 -10.21 -2.98
C ARG A 144 -16.12 -10.21 -2.21
N THR A 145 -16.24 -9.46 -1.12
CA THR A 145 -17.48 -9.36 -0.34
C THR A 145 -18.31 -8.13 -0.71
N GLY A 146 -17.85 -7.29 -1.64
CA GLY A 146 -18.58 -6.13 -2.17
C GLY A 146 -17.79 -4.82 -2.11
N ALA A 147 -18.48 -3.70 -2.31
CA ALA A 147 -17.94 -2.35 -2.12
C ALA A 147 -17.84 -1.99 -0.62
N LEU A 148 -17.10 -0.93 -0.30
CA LEU A 148 -17.02 -0.29 1.01
C LEU A 148 -18.38 0.32 1.35
N ASN A 149 -18.94 -0.09 2.48
CA ASN A 149 -20.22 0.44 2.96
C ASN A 149 -20.03 1.56 4.00
N GLU A 150 -21.13 2.23 4.36
CA GLU A 150 -21.13 3.37 5.28
C GLU A 150 -20.66 3.02 6.70
N ILE A 151 -20.96 1.81 7.17
CA ILE A 151 -20.57 1.33 8.49
C ILE A 151 -19.05 1.10 8.52
N GLU A 152 -18.52 0.41 7.51
CA GLU A 152 -17.08 0.16 7.35
C GLU A 152 -16.31 1.47 7.18
N TYR A 153 -16.84 2.42 6.39
CA TYR A 153 -16.22 3.73 6.24
C TYR A 153 -16.20 4.49 7.58
N SER A 154 -17.29 4.47 8.34
CA SER A 154 -17.36 5.11 9.66
C SER A 154 -16.36 4.50 10.63
N GLU A 155 -16.21 3.17 10.63
CA GLU A 155 -15.24 2.47 11.46
C GLU A 155 -13.79 2.84 11.08
N PHE A 156 -13.50 2.94 9.78
CA PHE A 156 -12.21 3.43 9.29
C PHE A 156 -11.92 4.84 9.81
N VAL A 157 -12.83 5.79 9.62
CA VAL A 157 -12.66 7.18 10.06
C VAL A 157 -12.43 7.26 11.57
N GLN A 158 -13.22 6.56 12.39
CA GLN A 158 -13.06 6.56 13.85
C GLN A 158 -11.70 6.00 14.30
N LYS A 159 -11.21 4.95 13.64
CA LYS A 159 -9.89 4.37 13.93
C LYS A 159 -8.76 5.34 13.57
N ILE A 160 -8.86 6.02 12.43
CA ILE A 160 -7.85 7.00 12.02
C ILE A 160 -7.90 8.24 12.90
N GLN A 161 -9.09 8.69 13.31
CA GLN A 161 -9.21 9.78 14.27
C GLN A 161 -8.58 9.43 15.61
N GLY A 162 -8.90 8.27 16.19
CA GLY A 162 -8.29 7.84 17.46
C GLY A 162 -6.78 7.66 17.37
N PHE A 163 -6.26 7.27 16.20
CA PHE A 163 -4.82 7.24 15.93
C PHE A 163 -4.20 8.65 15.79
N ALA A 164 -4.94 9.61 15.23
CA ALA A 164 -4.45 10.98 15.05
C ALA A 164 -4.43 11.79 16.36
N GLU A 165 -5.25 11.39 17.34
CA GLU A 165 -5.38 12.06 18.64
C GLU A 165 -4.41 11.54 19.71
N SER A 166 -3.66 10.46 19.42
CA SER A 166 -2.71 9.83 20.34
C SER A 166 -1.28 10.35 20.20
#